data_AF-E2Q048-F1
#
_entry.id   AF-E2Q048-F1
#
_cell.length_a   1.000
_cell.length_b   1.000
_cell.length_c   1.000
_cell.angle_alpha   90.00
_cell.angle_beta   90.00
_cell.angle_gamma   90.00
#
_symmetry.space_group_name_H-M   'P 1'
#
loop_
_entity.id
_entity.type
_entity.pdbx_description
1 polymer ?
#
loop_
_entity_poly.entity_id
_entity_poly.type
_entity_poly.pdbx_seq_one_letter_code
_entity_poly.pdbx_strand_id
1 'polypeptide(L)'
;MSSPTTTVATREWDFTLHLQQPLTEEQSDTMAHLDCFADGWASLVTGPCSAELWCTYASETLTGAIAEALRRVEHLPGVLVHSVELDEMALDQNGMAAPAVVPPPLARVGTGPGS
;
A
#
# COMPACT_ATOMS: atom_id res chain seq x y z
N MET A 1 38.65 -2.18 -19.46
CA MET A 1 38.10 -2.70 -18.19
C MET A 1 36.64 -2.33 -18.17
N SER A 2 35.75 -3.29 -18.39
CA SER A 2 34.31 -3.05 -18.32
C SER A 2 33.87 -3.18 -16.87
N SER A 3 33.29 -2.12 -16.30
CA SER A 3 32.68 -2.17 -14.97
C SER A 3 31.55 -3.19 -14.97
N PRO A 4 31.31 -3.93 -13.87
CA PRO A 4 30.09 -4.72 -13.76
C PRO A 4 28.91 -3.76 -13.79
N THR A 5 28.02 -3.91 -14.78
CA THR A 5 26.66 -3.37 -14.69
C THR A 5 26.00 -4.13 -13.54
N THR A 6 25.96 -3.53 -12.36
CA THR A 6 25.08 -4.01 -11.30
C THR A 6 23.67 -3.74 -11.78
N THR A 7 23.06 -4.74 -12.42
CA THR A 7 21.62 -4.78 -12.62
C THR A 7 21.01 -4.81 -11.24
N VAL A 8 20.50 -3.66 -10.77
CA VAL A 8 19.81 -3.64 -9.48
C VAL A 8 18.51 -4.43 -9.65
N ALA A 9 18.29 -5.41 -8.78
CA ALA A 9 17.12 -6.25 -8.85
C ALA A 9 15.89 -5.43 -8.44
N THR A 10 15.04 -5.10 -9.40
CA THR A 10 13.71 -4.57 -9.15
C THR A 10 12.76 -5.70 -8.78
N ARG A 11 11.82 -5.43 -7.87
CA ARG A 11 10.70 -6.32 -7.56
C ARG A 11 9.39 -5.55 -7.55
N GLU A 12 8.29 -6.25 -7.71
CA GLU A 12 6.95 -5.66 -7.57
C GLU A 12 6.61 -5.46 -6.10
N TRP A 13 6.00 -4.33 -5.79
CA TRP A 13 5.58 -3.93 -4.46
C TRP A 13 4.10 -3.60 -4.47
N ASP A 14 3.35 -4.25 -3.58
CA ASP A 14 1.92 -4.04 -3.41
C ASP A 14 1.65 -3.18 -2.16
N PHE A 15 0.80 -2.15 -2.29
CA PHE A 15 0.40 -1.29 -1.18
C PHE A 15 -0.85 -0.50 -1.53
N THR A 16 -1.54 0.02 -0.52
CA THR A 16 -2.75 0.84 -0.70
C THR A 16 -2.48 2.29 -0.32
N LEU A 17 -2.86 3.22 -1.19
CA LEU A 17 -2.91 4.65 -0.86
C LEU A 17 -4.35 5.03 -0.51
N HIS A 18 -4.54 5.52 0.71
CA HIS A 18 -5.84 6.02 1.16
C HIS A 18 -5.98 7.51 0.88
N LEU A 19 -7.04 7.87 0.16
CA LEU A 19 -7.34 9.25 -0.17
C LEU A 19 -8.11 9.94 0.96
N GLN A 20 -7.80 11.20 1.21
CA GLN A 20 -8.41 11.98 2.29
C GLN A 20 -9.93 12.18 2.10
N GLN A 21 -10.38 12.19 0.85
CA GLN A 21 -11.78 12.37 0.49
C GLN A 21 -12.13 11.43 -0.68
N PRO A 22 -13.42 11.05 -0.83
CA PRO A 22 -13.90 10.45 -2.05
C PRO A 22 -13.56 11.31 -3.25
N LEU A 23 -13.26 10.67 -4.39
CA LEU A 23 -13.07 11.39 -5.64
C LEU A 23 -14.39 11.96 -6.13
N THR A 24 -14.37 13.19 -6.64
CA THR A 24 -15.48 13.73 -7.42
C THR A 24 -15.59 12.99 -8.76
N GLU A 25 -16.74 13.07 -9.43
CA GLU A 25 -16.89 12.50 -10.77
C GLU A 25 -15.85 13.05 -11.75
N GLU A 26 -15.57 14.35 -11.71
CA GLU A 26 -14.56 15.00 -12.56
C GLU A 26 -13.14 14.49 -12.27
N GLN A 27 -12.80 14.24 -11.00
CA GLN A 27 -11.51 13.66 -10.63
C GLN A 27 -11.41 12.20 -11.08
N SER A 28 -12.48 11.42 -10.94
CA SER A 28 -12.53 10.04 -11.42
C SER A 28 -12.40 9.96 -12.95
N ASP A 29 -13.05 10.87 -13.67
CA ASP A 29 -12.99 10.96 -15.13
C ASP A 29 -11.59 11.38 -15.60
N THR A 30 -11.03 12.42 -14.97
CA THR A 30 -9.64 12.85 -15.19
C THR A 30 -8.68 11.68 -14.98
N MET A 31 -8.89 10.91 -13.92
CA MET A 31 -8.05 9.76 -13.59
C MET A 31 -8.19 8.61 -14.59
N ALA A 32 -9.39 8.34 -15.09
CA ALA A 32 -9.63 7.35 -16.15
C ALA A 32 -8.99 7.75 -17.50
N HIS A 33 -8.82 9.06 -17.72
CA HIS A 33 -8.18 9.63 -18.90
C HIS A 33 -6.66 9.78 -18.79
N LEU A 34 -6.08 9.67 -17.59
CA LEU A 34 -4.64 9.63 -17.43
C LEU A 34 -4.12 8.25 -17.84
N ASP A 35 -3.21 8.21 -18.81
CA ASP A 35 -2.49 7.00 -19.25
C ASP A 35 -1.81 6.25 -18.10
N CYS A 36 -1.61 6.90 -16.95
CA CYS A 36 -1.07 6.24 -15.78
C CYS A 36 -1.94 5.04 -15.36
N PHE A 37 -3.28 5.09 -15.38
CA PHE A 37 -4.08 3.89 -15.04
C PHE A 37 -4.09 2.84 -16.16
N ALA A 38 -3.82 3.23 -17.40
CA ALA A 38 -3.73 2.31 -18.54
C ALA A 38 -2.54 1.34 -18.42
N ASP A 39 -1.48 1.74 -17.70
CA ASP A 39 -0.32 0.90 -17.40
C ASP A 39 -0.58 -0.15 -16.30
N GLY A 40 -1.77 -0.15 -15.69
CA GLY A 40 -2.20 -1.17 -14.72
C GLY A 40 -1.52 -1.11 -13.35
N TRP A 41 -0.74 -0.06 -13.05
CA TRP A 41 -0.05 0.06 -11.76
C TRP A 41 -0.99 0.32 -10.59
N ALA A 42 -2.21 0.82 -10.83
CA ALA A 42 -3.18 1.05 -9.78
C ALA A 42 -4.60 0.70 -10.19
N SER A 43 -5.37 0.21 -9.22
CA SER A 43 -6.81 0.05 -9.28
C SER A 43 -7.48 1.00 -8.29
N LEU A 44 -8.44 1.80 -8.77
CA LEU A 44 -9.26 2.63 -7.90
C LEU A 44 -10.39 1.79 -7.28
N VAL A 45 -10.50 1.86 -5.96
CA VAL A 45 -11.65 1.36 -5.21
C VAL A 45 -12.34 2.54 -4.55
N THR A 46 -13.62 2.74 -4.87
CA THR A 46 -14.44 3.82 -4.27
C THR A 46 -15.47 3.24 -3.30
N GLY A 47 -15.59 3.90 -2.15
CA GLY A 47 -16.63 3.69 -1.16
C GLY A 47 -17.51 4.94 -0.99
N PRO A 48 -18.63 4.83 -0.28
CA PRO A 48 -19.53 5.97 -0.06
C PRO A 48 -18.89 7.14 0.70
N CYS A 49 -17.82 6.88 1.46
CA CYS A 49 -17.09 7.89 2.23
C CYS A 49 -15.55 7.77 2.11
N SER A 50 -15.05 6.89 1.24
CA SER A 50 -13.62 6.65 1.08
C SER A 50 -13.26 6.43 -0.39
N ALA A 51 -12.00 6.69 -0.73
CA ALA A 51 -11.44 6.28 -1.99
C ALA A 51 -10.01 5.80 -1.76
N GLU A 52 -9.65 4.70 -2.39
CA GLU A 52 -8.40 4.00 -2.16
C GLU A 52 -7.79 3.60 -3.51
N LEU A 53 -6.48 3.71 -3.62
CA LEU A 53 -5.74 3.25 -4.78
C LEU A 53 -4.93 2.02 -4.35
N TRP A 54 -5.27 0.87 -4.92
CA TRP A 54 -4.49 -0.35 -4.75
C TRP A 54 -3.37 -0.32 -5.78
N CYS A 55 -2.13 -0.26 -5.34
CA CYS A 55 -0.97 0.02 -6.18
C CYS A 55 -0.02 -1.17 -6.24
N THR A 56 0.48 -1.46 -7.44
CA THR A 56 1.54 -2.43 -7.71
C THR A 56 2.64 -1.74 -8.52
N TYR A 57 3.86 -1.70 -7.98
CA TYR A 57 5.00 -1.01 -8.62
C TYR A 57 6.29 -1.80 -8.61
N ALA A 58 6.93 -1.88 -9.78
CA ALA A 58 8.30 -2.37 -9.89
C ALA A 58 9.30 -1.33 -9.38
N SER A 59 9.98 -1.62 -8.26
CA SER A 59 11.04 -0.77 -7.71
C SER A 59 12.05 -1.61 -6.91
N GLU A 60 13.22 -1.04 -6.67
CA GLU A 60 14.23 -1.64 -5.80
C GLU A 60 13.76 -1.68 -4.33
N THR A 61 12.96 -0.69 -3.92
CA THR A 61 12.51 -0.54 -2.54
C THR A 61 11.03 -0.16 -2.47
N LEU A 62 10.36 -0.54 -1.37
CA LEU A 62 8.98 -0.13 -1.10
C LEU A 62 8.84 1.39 -1.10
N THR A 63 9.77 2.10 -0.46
CA THR A 63 9.75 3.56 -0.41
C THR A 63 9.87 4.17 -1.80
N GLY A 64 10.71 3.58 -2.67
CA GLY A 64 10.80 4.00 -4.08
C GLY A 64 9.48 3.78 -4.82
N ALA A 65 8.85 2.62 -4.62
CA ALA A 65 7.53 2.32 -5.19
C ALA A 65 6.45 3.30 -4.72
N ILE A 66 6.39 3.60 -3.42
CA ILE A 66 5.47 4.59 -2.83
C ILE A 66 5.74 5.99 -3.40
N ALA A 67 6.99 6.42 -3.48
CA ALA A 67 7.34 7.73 -4.02
C ALA A 67 6.90 7.89 -5.48
N GLU A 68 7.10 6.84 -6.30
CA GLU A 68 6.66 6.82 -7.70
C GLU A 68 5.14 6.83 -7.86
N ALA A 69 4.41 6.21 -6.93
CA ALA A 69 2.96 6.30 -6.89
C ALA A 69 2.49 7.71 -6.50
N LEU A 70 3.06 8.30 -5.43
CA LEU A 70 2.70 9.65 -4.98
C LEU A 70 2.98 10.70 -6.05
N ARG A 71 4.11 10.62 -6.75
CA ARG A 71 4.46 11.51 -7.88
C ARG A 71 3.40 11.49 -8.98
N ARG A 72 2.71 10.37 -9.19
CA ARG A 72 1.61 10.29 -10.16
C ARG A 72 0.33 10.90 -9.63
N VAL A 73 0.05 10.75 -8.33
CA VAL A 73 -1.10 11.39 -7.68
C VAL A 73 -0.98 12.92 -7.71
N GLU A 74 0.23 13.49 -7.70
CA GLU A 74 0.43 14.94 -7.86
C GLU A 74 -0.16 15.51 -9.17
N HIS A 75 -0.35 14.67 -10.20
CA HIS A 75 -1.01 15.07 -11.43
C HIS A 75 -2.55 15.09 -11.35
N LEU A 76 -3.13 14.62 -10.25
CA LEU A 76 -4.57 14.64 -9.98
C LEU A 76 -4.94 15.87 -9.13
N PRO A 77 -5.52 16.92 -9.74
CA PRO A 77 -5.81 18.15 -9.02
C PRO A 77 -6.81 17.90 -7.88
N GLY A 78 -6.44 18.34 -6.67
CA GLY A 78 -7.28 18.26 -5.48
C GLY A 78 -7.34 16.88 -4.82
N VAL A 79 -6.59 15.89 -5.32
CA VAL A 79 -6.47 14.58 -4.67
C VAL A 79 -5.36 14.63 -3.62
N LEU A 80 -5.69 14.20 -2.40
CA LEU A 80 -4.75 14.15 -1.28
C LEU A 80 -4.71 12.74 -0.72
N VAL A 81 -3.50 12.21 -0.53
CA VAL A 81 -3.27 10.94 0.16
C VAL A 81 -3.06 11.23 1.64
N HIS A 82 -3.80 10.56 2.52
CA HIS A 82 -3.64 10.74 3.97
C HIS A 82 -2.87 9.62 4.64
N SER A 83 -2.85 8.42 4.07
CA SER A 83 -2.09 7.29 4.60
C SER A 83 -1.72 6.28 3.53
N VAL A 84 -0.70 5.48 3.84
CA VAL A 84 -0.28 4.32 3.05
C VAL A 84 -0.42 3.09 3.94
N GLU A 85 -1.03 2.04 3.41
CA GLU A 85 -1.27 0.79 4.12
C GLU A 85 -0.59 -0.39 3.42
N LEU A 86 -0.05 -1.30 4.23
CA LEU A 86 0.26 -2.66 3.84
C LEU A 86 -0.71 -3.56 4.59
N ASP A 87 -1.78 -3.96 3.92
CA ASP A 87 -2.75 -4.90 4.49
C ASP A 87 -2.14 -6.31 4.59
N GLU A 88 -2.89 -7.27 5.14
CA GLU A 88 -2.41 -8.64 5.30
C GLU A 88 -1.97 -9.28 3.97
N MET A 89 -2.68 -8.98 2.88
CA MET A 89 -2.39 -9.51 1.55
C MET A 89 -1.12 -8.87 0.97
N ALA A 90 -0.99 -7.55 1.07
CA ALA A 90 0.19 -6.81 0.65
C ALA A 90 1.43 -7.22 1.45
N LEU A 91 1.30 -7.50 2.75
CA LEU A 91 2.40 -8.03 3.56
C LEU A 91 2.86 -9.40 3.06
N ASP A 92 1.94 -10.29 2.69
CA ASP A 92 2.27 -11.61 2.13
C ASP A 92 2.91 -11.50 0.75
N GLN A 93 2.29 -10.73 -0.16
CA GLN A 93 2.78 -10.50 -1.53
C GLN A 93 4.17 -9.86 -1.56
N ASN A 94 4.43 -8.94 -0.63
CA ASN A 94 5.74 -8.32 -0.47
C ASN A 94 6.76 -9.24 0.25
N GLY A 95 6.38 -10.43 0.72
CA GLY A 95 7.26 -11.29 1.52
C GLY A 95 7.68 -10.63 2.85
N MET A 96 6.82 -9.77 3.40
CA MET A 96 7.00 -9.07 4.67
C MET A 96 6.10 -9.64 5.78
N ALA A 97 5.24 -10.61 5.46
CA ALA A 97 4.41 -11.28 6.44
C ALA A 97 5.27 -11.91 7.55
N ALA A 98 4.99 -11.51 8.79
CA ALA A 98 5.61 -12.06 9.98
C ALA A 98 4.65 -13.06 10.66
N PRO A 99 5.15 -14.16 11.24
CA PRO A 99 4.31 -15.06 12.03
C PRO A 99 3.61 -14.31 13.16
N ALA A 100 2.33 -14.62 13.38
CA ALA A 100 1.57 -14.05 14.48
C ALA A 100 2.23 -14.42 15.83
N VAL A 101 2.56 -13.39 16.63
CA VAL A 101 3.04 -13.61 17.99
C VAL A 101 1.83 -13.84 18.89
N VAL A 102 1.55 -15.11 19.18
CA VAL A 102 0.51 -15.46 20.16
C VAL A 102 1.08 -15.25 21.56
N PRO A 103 0.56 -14.32 22.37
CA PRO A 103 0.99 -14.16 23.75
C PRO A 103 0.71 -15.47 24.52
N PRO A 104 1.60 -15.87 25.44
CA PRO A 104 1.38 -17.08 26.23
C PRO A 104 0.04 -16.98 26.97
N PRO A 105 -0.70 -18.10 27.12
CA PRO A 105 -1.96 -18.09 27.83
C PRO A 105 -1.76 -17.51 29.23
N LEU A 106 -2.65 -16.61 29.64
CA LEU A 106 -2.60 -16.00 30.97
C LEU A 106 -2.63 -17.12 32.01
N ALA A 107 -1.59 -17.19 32.85
CA ALA A 107 -1.54 -18.13 33.96
C ALA A 107 -2.79 -17.92 34.83
N ARG A 108 -3.56 -18.99 35.07
CA ARG A 108 -4.67 -18.94 36.04
C ARG A 108 -4.07 -18.50 37.37
N VAL A 109 -4.39 -17.28 37.82
CA VAL A 109 -4.14 -16.86 39.19
C VAL A 109 -4.93 -17.83 40.06
N GLY A 110 -4.23 -18.73 40.74
CA GLY A 110 -4.83 -19.62 41.71
C GLY A 110 -5.48 -18.77 42.80
N THR A 111 -6.80 -18.84 42.91
CA THR A 111 -7.49 -18.49 44.15
C THR A 111 -6.92 -19.39 45.25
N GLY A 112 -6.04 -18.84 46.08
CA GLY A 112 -5.55 -19.53 47.28
C GLY A 112 -6.72 -19.91 48.20
N PRO A 113 -6.59 -20.99 48.98
CA PRO A 113 -7.68 -21.46 49.82
C PRO A 113 -7.97 -20.45 50.93
N GLY A 114 -9.25 -20.10 51.06
CA GLY A 114 -9.76 -19.33 52.19
C GLY A 114 -9.61 -20.12 53.50
N SER A 115 -9.27 -19.35 54.53
CA SER A 115 -9.15 -19.62 55.97
C SER A 115 -9.95 -20.76 56.57
#